data_AF-A0A2G9UIL2-F1
#
_entry.id   AF-A0A2G9UIL2-F1
#
_cell.length_a   1.000
_cell.length_b   1.000
_cell.length_c   1.000
_cell.angle_alpha   90.00
_cell.angle_beta   90.00
_cell.angle_gamma   90.00
#
_symmetry.space_group_name_H-M   'P 1'
#
loop_
_entity.id
_entity.type
_entity.pdbx_description
1 polymer ?
#
loop_
_entity_poly.entity_id
_entity_poly.type
_entity_poly.pdbx_seq_one_letter_code
_entity_poly.pdbx_strand_id
1 'polypeptide(L)'
;MKAQGQYKHCSKQGFSEKVEMPKKLYQGYIKEYEGATLMGCQLHPQMKYTEFSSYMKSVRDLQQAMNEVKYPNKTRKYGGIEHIFRSHGENAHQLLHSMHSLFCPIILSCYSCTVI
;
A
#
# COMPACT_ATOMS: atom_id res chain seq x y z
N MET A 1 -11.50 -8.32 -28.22
CA MET A 1 -10.94 -7.53 -27.09
C MET A 1 -11.99 -6.91 -26.14
N LYS A 2 -13.26 -7.34 -26.12
CA LYS A 2 -14.31 -6.72 -25.26
C LYS A 2 -14.41 -7.25 -23.82
N ALA A 3 -13.72 -8.36 -23.49
CA ALA A 3 -13.86 -9.05 -22.21
C ALA A 3 -13.28 -8.28 -20.99
N GLN A 4 -12.21 -7.50 -21.18
CA GLN A 4 -11.54 -6.83 -20.05
C GLN A 4 -12.38 -5.71 -19.40
N GLY A 5 -13.21 -5.02 -20.18
CA GLY A 5 -14.07 -3.95 -19.65
C GLY A 5 -15.19 -4.47 -18.75
N GLN A 6 -15.76 -5.63 -19.09
CA GLN A 6 -16.86 -6.25 -18.32
C GLN A 6 -16.36 -6.80 -16.99
N TYR A 7 -15.23 -7.51 -16.99
CA TYR A 7 -14.62 -8.01 -15.75
C TYR A 7 -14.39 -6.88 -14.73
N LYS A 8 -13.78 -5.77 -15.19
CA LYS A 8 -13.50 -4.61 -14.34
C LYS A 8 -14.75 -3.94 -13.77
N HIS A 9 -15.85 -3.90 -14.54
CA HIS A 9 -17.11 -3.37 -14.02
C HIS A 9 -17.67 -4.28 -12.92
N CYS A 10 -17.75 -5.59 -13.16
CA CYS A 10 -18.23 -6.55 -12.17
C CYS A 10 -17.39 -6.52 -10.89
N SER A 11 -16.05 -6.53 -11.00
CA SER A 11 -15.17 -6.44 -9.83
C SER A 11 -15.38 -5.17 -9.02
N LYS A 12 -15.63 -4.02 -9.67
CA LYS A 12 -15.94 -2.76 -8.97
C LYS A 12 -17.26 -2.82 -8.19
N GLN A 13 -18.22 -3.61 -8.67
CA GLN A 13 -19.52 -3.80 -8.01
C GLN A 13 -19.47 -4.90 -6.93
N GLY A 14 -18.28 -5.39 -6.57
CA GLY A 14 -18.10 -6.40 -5.52
C GLY A 14 -18.26 -7.84 -5.99
N PHE A 15 -18.30 -8.10 -7.29
CA PHE A 15 -18.31 -9.47 -7.80
C PHE A 15 -16.90 -10.08 -7.77
N SER A 16 -16.83 -11.35 -7.39
CA SER A 16 -15.61 -12.15 -7.33
C SER A 16 -15.76 -13.44 -8.14
N GLU A 17 -14.65 -13.97 -8.65
CA GLU A 17 -14.62 -15.26 -9.36
C GLU A 17 -14.96 -16.43 -8.43
N LYS A 18 -14.70 -16.28 -7.13
CA LYS A 18 -15.00 -17.28 -6.12
C LYS A 18 -16.47 -17.19 -5.71
N VAL A 19 -17.31 -17.97 -6.37
CA VAL A 19 -18.71 -18.13 -5.96
C VAL A 19 -18.78 -18.93 -4.67
N GLU A 20 -19.16 -18.27 -3.57
CA GLU A 20 -19.32 -18.92 -2.26
C GLU A 20 -20.50 -19.91 -2.20
N MET A 21 -21.52 -19.69 -3.03
CA MET A 21 -22.69 -20.56 -3.08
C MET A 21 -22.33 -21.94 -3.69
N PRO A 22 -22.76 -23.06 -3.09
CA PRO A 22 -22.46 -24.40 -3.62
C PRO A 22 -22.96 -24.63 -5.05
N LYS A 23 -22.14 -25.28 -5.89
CA LYS A 23 -22.46 -25.58 -7.30
C LYS A 23 -23.82 -26.25 -7.50
N LYS A 24 -24.18 -27.16 -6.59
CA LYS A 24 -25.46 -27.90 -6.62
C LYS A 24 -26.70 -27.00 -6.60
N LEU A 25 -26.59 -25.77 -6.07
CA LEU A 25 -27.73 -24.85 -5.94
C LEU A 25 -28.02 -24.04 -7.21
N TYR A 26 -27.04 -23.91 -8.12
CA TYR A 26 -27.19 -23.08 -9.32
C TYR A 26 -26.95 -23.82 -10.63
N GLN A 27 -26.25 -24.96 -10.58
CA GLN A 27 -25.98 -25.76 -11.76
C GLN A 27 -27.30 -26.23 -12.39
N GLY A 28 -27.45 -26.02 -13.71
CA GLY A 28 -28.68 -26.32 -14.43
C GLY A 28 -29.76 -25.22 -14.38
N TYR A 29 -29.63 -24.23 -13.48
CA TYR A 29 -30.52 -23.06 -13.43
C TYR A 29 -29.93 -21.84 -14.14
N ILE A 30 -28.60 -21.73 -14.19
CA ILE A 30 -27.87 -20.66 -14.87
C ILE A 30 -27.33 -21.19 -16.21
N LYS A 31 -27.35 -20.34 -17.24
CA LYS A 31 -26.79 -20.67 -18.56
C LYS A 31 -25.27 -20.63 -18.52
N GLU A 32 -24.65 -21.73 -18.95
CA GLU A 32 -23.20 -21.85 -19.11
C GLU A 32 -22.84 -21.53 -20.56
N TYR A 33 -22.13 -20.42 -20.78
CA TYR A 33 -21.65 -20.01 -22.10
C TYR A 33 -20.15 -20.23 -22.19
N GLU A 34 -19.68 -20.73 -23.33
CA GLU A 34 -18.25 -20.89 -23.59
C GLU A 34 -17.55 -19.52 -23.56
N GLY A 35 -16.44 -19.44 -22.81
CA GLY A 35 -15.69 -18.19 -22.63
C GLY A 35 -16.32 -17.20 -21.63
N ALA A 36 -17.41 -17.55 -20.94
CA ALA A 36 -17.95 -16.76 -19.84
C ALA A 36 -17.36 -17.20 -18.50
N THR A 37 -16.94 -16.23 -17.68
CA THR A 37 -16.48 -16.47 -16.31
C THR A 37 -17.65 -16.26 -15.35
N LEU A 38 -17.99 -17.28 -14.57
CA LEU A 38 -19.00 -17.16 -13.53
C LEU A 38 -18.44 -16.32 -12.38
N MET A 39 -19.16 -15.26 -12.02
CA MET A 39 -18.81 -14.35 -10.94
C MET A 39 -19.96 -14.27 -9.93
N GLY A 40 -19.66 -14.18 -8.64
CA GLY A 40 -20.64 -14.06 -7.57
C GLY A 40 -20.41 -12.81 -6.71
N CYS A 41 -21.48 -12.20 -6.24
CA CYS A 41 -21.47 -11.12 -5.25
C CYS A 41 -22.45 -11.47 -4.13
N GLN A 42 -21.99 -11.41 -2.87
CA GLN A 42 -22.87 -11.54 -1.72
C GLN A 42 -23.23 -10.16 -1.18
N LEU A 43 -24.52 -9.96 -0.95
CA LEU A 43 -25.05 -8.72 -0.40
C LEU A 43 -25.45 -8.93 1.05
N HIS A 44 -25.17 -7.93 1.88
CA HIS A 44 -25.57 -7.94 3.28
C HIS A 44 -27.05 -7.52 3.39
N PRO A 45 -27.91 -8.32 4.06
CA PRO A 45 -29.36 -8.11 4.01
C PRO A 45 -29.83 -6.81 4.68
N GLN A 46 -29.04 -6.26 5.61
CA GLN A 46 -29.38 -5.01 6.30
C GLN A 46 -28.94 -3.75 5.55
N MET A 47 -28.21 -3.89 4.44
CA MET A 47 -27.65 -2.74 3.72
C MET A 47 -28.58 -2.26 2.61
N LYS A 48 -28.89 -0.95 2.61
CA LYS A 48 -29.61 -0.28 1.53
C LYS A 48 -28.64 0.20 0.45
N TYR A 49 -28.46 -0.60 -0.59
CA TYR A 49 -27.47 -0.31 -1.65
C TYR A 49 -27.82 0.89 -2.55
N THR A 50 -29.10 1.29 -2.63
CA THR A 50 -29.54 2.48 -3.37
C THR A 50 -29.01 3.79 -2.79
N GLU A 51 -28.74 3.81 -1.47
CA GLU A 51 -28.27 4.98 -0.73
C GLU A 51 -26.80 4.82 -0.29
N PHE A 52 -26.07 3.87 -0.90
CA PHE A 52 -24.73 3.48 -0.48
C PHE A 52 -23.73 4.64 -0.49
N SER A 53 -23.81 5.53 -1.47
CA SER A 53 -22.93 6.71 -1.57
C SER A 53 -23.10 7.66 -0.39
N SER A 54 -24.34 7.95 -0.01
CA SER A 54 -24.70 8.78 1.14
C SER A 54 -24.27 8.11 2.44
N TYR A 55 -24.57 6.81 2.60
CA TYR A 55 -24.16 6.03 3.77
C TYR A 55 -22.63 6.06 3.97
N MET A 56 -21.86 5.79 2.91
CA MET A 56 -20.40 5.80 2.97
C MET A 56 -19.83 7.20 3.24
N LYS A 57 -20.51 8.26 2.80
CA LYS A 57 -20.13 9.64 3.16
C LYS A 57 -20.30 9.86 4.65
N SER A 58 -21.47 9.55 5.21
CA SER A 58 -21.73 9.68 6.64
C SER A 58 -20.75 8.88 7.50
N VAL A 59 -20.40 7.66 7.08
CA VAL A 59 -19.39 6.84 7.78
C VAL A 59 -18.02 7.53 7.79
N ARG A 60 -17.57 8.07 6.64
CA ARG A 60 -16.28 8.80 6.57
C ARG A 60 -16.28 10.05 7.44
N ASP A 61 -17.37 10.81 7.42
CA ASP A 61 -17.50 12.03 8.22
C ASP A 61 -17.43 11.71 9.73
N LEU A 62 -18.13 10.65 10.17
CA LEU A 62 -18.05 10.16 11.55
C LEU A 62 -16.64 9.66 11.92
N GLN A 63 -16.01 8.88 11.04
CA GLN A 63 -14.63 8.42 11.24
C GLN A 63 -13.66 9.59 11.37
N GLN A 64 -13.83 10.64 10.57
CA GLN A 64 -13.01 11.84 10.64
C GLN A 64 -13.21 12.56 11.98
N ALA A 65 -14.44 12.79 12.40
CA ALA A 65 -14.74 13.42 13.69
C ALA A 65 -14.13 12.62 14.87
N MET A 66 -14.25 11.29 14.84
CA MET A 66 -13.61 10.42 15.84
C MET A 66 -12.07 10.53 15.81
N ASN A 67 -11.47 10.63 14.63
CA ASN A 67 -10.02 10.78 14.49
C ASN A 67 -9.51 12.12 15.03
N GLU A 68 -10.29 13.20 14.88
CA GLU A 68 -9.94 14.53 15.40
C GLU A 68 -9.95 14.54 16.94
N VAL A 69 -10.95 13.89 17.56
CA VAL A 69 -11.00 13.73 19.03
C VAL A 69 -9.85 12.86 19.53
N LYS A 70 -9.57 11.74 18.85
CA LYS A 70 -8.53 10.79 19.26
C LYS A 70 -7.12 11.33 19.08
N TYR A 71 -6.90 12.15 18.05
CA TYR A 71 -5.60 12.69 17.69
C TYR A 71 -5.68 14.22 17.50
N PRO A 72 -5.83 15.02 18.58
CA PRO A 72 -6.06 16.46 18.48
C PRO A 72 -4.89 17.22 17.83
N ASN A 73 -3.71 16.61 17.80
CA ASN A 73 -2.49 17.18 17.21
C ASN A 73 -2.10 16.56 15.87
N LYS A 74 -2.99 15.82 15.19
CA LYS A 74 -2.67 15.10 13.95
C LYS A 74 -2.12 16.00 12.84
N THR A 75 -2.56 17.25 12.78
CA THR A 75 -2.10 18.25 11.81
C THR A 75 -0.84 19.00 12.23
N ARG A 76 -0.33 18.79 13.47
CA ARG A 76 0.93 19.40 13.89
C ARG A 76 2.07 18.85 13.05
N LYS A 77 2.70 19.75 12.30
CA LYS A 77 3.95 19.48 11.61
C LYS A 77 5.09 19.89 12.53
N TYR A 78 5.99 18.96 12.79
CA TYR A 78 7.23 19.25 13.50
C TYR A 78 8.33 19.50 12.47
N GLY A 79 9.31 20.34 12.83
CA GLY A 79 10.52 20.50 12.02
C GLY A 79 11.20 19.16 11.79
N GLY A 80 11.96 19.04 10.71
CA GLY A 80 12.73 17.84 10.46
C GLY A 80 13.80 17.64 11.55
N ILE A 81 14.30 16.41 11.62
CA ILE A 81 15.28 15.98 12.62
C ILE A 81 16.72 16.20 12.09
N GLU A 82 16.91 16.98 11.02
CA GLU A 82 18.20 17.14 10.33
C GLU A 82 19.35 17.58 11.25
N HIS A 83 19.06 18.39 12.27
CA HIS A 83 20.04 18.86 13.25
C HIS A 83 20.59 17.73 14.13
N ILE A 84 19.82 16.67 14.40
CA ILE A 84 20.30 15.49 15.14
C ILE A 84 21.27 14.67 14.28
N PHE A 85 20.94 14.45 13.00
CA PHE A 85 21.79 13.69 12.08
C PHE A 85 23.12 14.40 11.77
N ARG A 86 23.13 15.74 11.74
CA ARG A 86 24.36 16.52 11.54
C ARG A 86 25.37 16.35 12.69
N SER A 87 24.89 16.26 13.93
CA SER A 87 25.75 16.10 15.11
C SER A 87 26.47 14.74 15.19
N HIS A 88 25.89 13.69 14.62
CA HIS A 88 26.51 12.36 14.59
C HIS A 88 27.40 12.13 13.36
N GLY A 89 27.27 12.95 12.30
CA GLY A 89 28.12 12.89 11.11
C GLY A 89 29.50 13.54 11.29
N GLU A 90 29.63 14.52 12.19
CA GLU A 90 30.90 15.26 12.39
C GLU A 90 31.90 14.51 13.29
N ASN A 91 31.45 13.48 14.02
CA ASN A 91 32.36 12.62 14.82
C ASN A 91 33.00 11.47 14.01
N ALA A 92 32.55 11.22 12.77
CA ALA A 92 33.17 10.22 11.91
C ALA A 92 34.44 10.73 11.21
N HIS A 93 34.61 12.05 11.07
CA HIS A 93 35.76 12.64 10.37
C HIS A 93 36.94 12.97 11.29
N GLN A 94 36.77 12.89 12.62
CA GLN A 94 37.87 13.14 13.57
C GLN A 94 38.68 11.88 13.89
N LEU A 95 38.16 10.67 13.61
CA LEU A 95 38.90 9.42 13.80
C LEU A 95 39.78 9.03 12.59
N LEU A 96 39.62 9.66 11.42
CA LEU A 96 40.48 9.37 10.27
C LEU A 96 41.80 10.18 10.27
N HIS A 97 41.87 11.30 10.99
CA HIS A 97 43.09 12.10 11.07
C HIS A 97 44.07 11.64 12.17
N SER A 98 43.63 10.85 13.15
CA SER A 98 44.53 10.29 14.19
C SER A 98 45.22 8.98 13.80
N MET A 99 44.92 8.42 12.62
CA MET A 99 45.48 7.14 12.15
C MET A 99 46.50 7.30 11.01
N HIS A 100 46.86 8.53 10.62
CA HIS A 100 47.88 8.78 9.60
C HIS A 100 49.28 9.02 10.20
N SER A 101 49.63 8.33 11.30
CA SER A 101 51.03 8.22 11.75
C SER A 101 51.46 6.78 12.05
N LEU A 102 50.62 5.77 11.78
CA LEU A 102 50.91 4.37 12.09
C LEU A 102 50.54 3.37 10.98
N PHE A 103 50.30 3.82 9.74
CA PHE A 103 50.12 2.90 8.62
C PHE A 103 51.28 2.96 7.62
N CYS A 104 52.06 1.89 7.72
CA CYS A 104 53.03 1.32 6.80
C CYS A 104 52.73 1.57 5.30
N PRO A 105 53.75 1.79 4.44
CA PRO A 105 53.62 2.04 3.00
C PRO A 105 53.21 0.81 2.16
N ILE A 106 52.49 -0.17 2.71
CA ILE A 106 52.27 -1.46 2.04
C ILE A 106 50.94 -1.52 1.25
N ILE A 107 49.99 -0.60 1.48
CA ILE A 107 48.68 -0.63 0.79
C ILE A 107 48.44 0.65 -0.02
N LEU A 108 49.39 1.02 -0.88
CA LEU A 108 49.14 1.99 -1.96
C LEU A 108 49.23 1.37 -3.37
N SER A 109 49.20 0.04 -3.51
CA SER A 109 49.23 -0.61 -4.82
C SER A 109 47.85 -0.99 -5.40
N CYS A 110 46.74 -0.69 -4.72
CA CYS A 110 45.41 -1.11 -5.18
C CYS A 110 44.52 0.00 -5.75
N TYR A 111 44.93 1.28 -5.75
CA TYR A 111 44.14 2.38 -6.33
C TYR A 111 44.45 2.67 -7.81
N SER A 112 45.06 1.72 -8.52
CA SER A 112 45.18 1.80 -9.98
C SER A 112 44.48 0.60 -10.64
N CYS A 113 43.20 0.40 -10.32
CA CYS A 113 42.30 -0.45 -11.11
C CYS A 113 41.04 0.38 -11.41
N THR A 114 41.09 1.15 -12.49
CA THR A 114 40.40 0.84 -13.76
C THR A 114 39.01 1.50 -13.81
N VAL A 115 39.00 2.70 -14.37
CA VAL A 115 37.86 3.26 -15.07
C VAL A 115 37.75 2.52 -16.42
N ILE A 116 36.69 1.74 -16.60
CA ILE A 116 36.06 1.45 -17.89
C ILE A 116 34.59 1.79 -17.72
#